data_AF-A0A1F9NKG7-F1
#
_entry.id   AF-A0A1F9NKG7-F1
#
_cell.length_a   1.000
_cell.length_b   1.000
_cell.length_c   1.000
_cell.angle_alpha   90.00
_cell.angle_beta   90.00
_cell.angle_gamma   90.00
#
_symmetry.space_group_name_H-M   'P 1'
#
loop_
_entity.id
_entity.type
_entity.pdbx_description
1 polymer ?
#
loop_
_entity_poly.entity_id
_entity_poly.type
_entity_poly.pdbx_seq_one_letter_code
_entity_poly.pdbx_strand_id
1 'polypeptide(L)'
;MKRIISGCWSILVLACILSFNVPAEAADTVVTFGDSITYGTGSTPYSSFLQEKVGGKATVVNRGKPGEQTGNGAKRISSVLAADKPTYILIMEGANDAIWGVSTSTIKFNIGVMIDKSKAAGAIPIVATVTPNSRDSLTVSIRNGYNPAISAVAAAKGAALVDAFGAVVDKWATLTYDGLHPNAAGSSILADQFNAALPYASSGGGGGGGCFIATAAFGSGLAEKVILLKDFRDRFLLTNSPGSSFVKFYYRYSPPVAGFIAQHDSLRAVVRILLYPFIAFAYVMLHTGLPVRLVLVACVVLSVAWTVGRTFRAGWKKSTQERLDV
;
A
#
# COMPACT_ATOMS: atom_id res chain seq x y z
N MET A 1 69.83 -7.88 9.21
CA MET A 1 68.93 -7.00 8.42
C MET A 1 68.52 -7.75 7.16
N LYS A 2 67.19 -7.85 6.91
CA LYS A 2 66.46 -8.60 5.84
C LYS A 2 65.76 -9.89 6.33
N ARG A 3 64.49 -9.70 6.74
CA ARG A 3 63.41 -10.68 7.07
C ARG A 3 63.08 -11.51 5.82
N ILE A 4 63.06 -12.84 5.77
CA ILE A 4 62.21 -13.88 6.41
C ILE A 4 60.69 -13.70 6.14
N ILE A 5 60.27 -14.23 4.99
CA ILE A 5 59.25 -15.29 4.76
C ILE A 5 57.92 -15.23 5.56
N SER A 6 56.83 -15.26 4.78
CA SER A 6 55.51 -15.88 5.03
C SER A 6 54.73 -15.50 6.30
N GLY A 7 53.57 -14.86 6.09
CA GLY A 7 52.54 -14.80 7.11
C GLY A 7 51.42 -13.83 6.77
N CYS A 8 50.19 -14.34 6.79
CA CYS A 8 48.92 -13.59 6.82
C CYS A 8 48.32 -13.14 5.47
N TRP A 9 48.13 -14.09 4.56
CA TRP A 9 47.06 -14.06 3.55
C TRP A 9 45.87 -14.92 4.01
N SER A 10 45.40 -14.74 5.26
CA SER A 10 44.33 -15.59 5.82
C SER A 10 43.33 -14.88 6.74
N ILE A 11 43.28 -13.54 6.77
CA ILE A 11 42.32 -12.82 7.63
C ILE A 11 41.15 -12.17 6.86
N LEU A 12 41.15 -12.20 5.52
CA LEU A 12 40.06 -11.60 4.72
C LEU A 12 39.20 -12.59 3.91
N VAL A 13 39.35 -13.90 4.14
CA VAL A 13 38.48 -14.93 3.54
C VAL A 13 37.57 -15.61 4.58
N LEU A 14 37.80 -15.40 5.88
CA LEU A 14 36.98 -15.99 6.95
C LEU A 14 35.90 -15.06 7.54
N ALA A 15 35.80 -13.80 7.09
CA ALA A 15 34.76 -12.86 7.53
C ALA A 15 33.55 -12.77 6.58
N CYS A 16 33.53 -13.54 5.47
CA CYS A 16 32.41 -13.61 4.52
C CYS A 16 31.66 -14.96 4.53
N ILE A 17 32.02 -15.89 5.42
CA ILE A 17 31.35 -17.20 5.53
C ILE A 17 30.45 -17.30 6.79
N LEU A 18 30.40 -16.25 7.61
CA LEU A 18 29.38 -16.09 8.65
C LEU A 18 28.34 -15.04 8.23
N SER A 19 27.86 -15.13 6.99
CA SER A 19 26.48 -14.73 6.73
C SER A 19 25.63 -15.76 7.46
N PHE A 20 25.30 -15.46 8.71
CA PHE A 20 24.19 -16.10 9.39
C PHE A 20 23.05 -16.17 8.36
N ASN A 21 22.63 -17.38 8.03
CA ASN A 21 21.26 -17.59 7.59
C ASN A 21 20.41 -17.10 8.76
N VAL A 22 20.10 -15.80 8.78
CA VAL A 22 18.95 -15.32 9.53
C VAL A 22 17.80 -16.06 8.86
N PRO A 23 17.16 -17.05 9.52
CA PRO A 23 15.97 -17.64 8.94
C PRO A 23 15.04 -16.48 8.61
N ALA A 24 14.56 -16.43 7.36
CA ALA A 24 13.58 -15.44 6.97
C ALA A 24 12.48 -15.48 8.05
N GLU A 25 12.32 -14.37 8.77
CA GLU A 25 11.32 -14.26 9.82
C GLU A 25 10.00 -14.67 9.20
N ALA A 26 9.33 -15.65 9.82
CA ALA A 26 8.12 -16.22 9.25
C ALA A 26 7.14 -15.08 8.97
N ALA A 27 6.74 -14.92 7.70
CA ALA A 27 5.86 -13.82 7.31
C ALA A 27 4.62 -13.84 8.20
N ASP A 28 4.29 -12.69 8.77
CA ASP A 28 3.16 -12.55 9.67
C ASP A 28 1.87 -13.04 9.00
N THR A 29 0.96 -13.59 9.80
CA THR A 29 -0.38 -13.95 9.30
C THR A 29 -1.38 -12.87 9.69
N VAL A 30 -2.01 -12.26 8.69
CA VAL A 30 -3.08 -11.27 8.85
C VAL A 30 -4.40 -11.92 8.45
N VAL A 31 -5.28 -12.16 9.42
CA VAL A 31 -6.63 -12.69 9.14
C VAL A 31 -7.61 -11.54 8.97
N THR A 32 -8.35 -11.53 7.87
CA THR A 32 -9.53 -10.68 7.70
C THR A 32 -10.77 -11.46 8.13
N PHE A 33 -11.46 -10.98 9.16
CA PHE A 33 -12.59 -11.64 9.81
C PHE A 33 -13.83 -10.76 9.72
N GLY A 34 -14.93 -11.31 9.21
CA GLY A 34 -16.16 -10.56 9.05
C GLY A 34 -17.20 -11.31 8.24
N ASP A 35 -18.10 -10.56 7.63
CA ASP A 35 -19.28 -11.07 6.94
C ASP A 35 -19.11 -11.14 5.39
N SER A 36 -20.18 -10.88 4.63
CA SER A 36 -20.17 -10.85 3.16
C SER A 36 -19.29 -9.72 2.60
N ILE A 37 -19.12 -8.63 3.34
CA ILE A 37 -18.24 -7.51 2.93
C ILE A 37 -16.78 -7.98 2.97
N THR A 38 -16.39 -8.72 4.02
CA THR A 38 -15.07 -9.34 4.11
C THR A 38 -14.89 -10.46 3.11
N TYR A 39 -15.91 -11.29 2.91
CA TYR A 39 -15.87 -12.35 1.90
C TYR A 39 -15.66 -11.80 0.48
N GLY A 40 -16.18 -10.60 0.19
CA GLY A 40 -16.14 -9.98 -1.13
C GLY A 40 -17.32 -10.37 -2.01
N THR A 41 -18.52 -10.52 -1.46
CA THR A 41 -19.71 -10.88 -2.25
C THR A 41 -19.90 -9.92 -3.44
N GLY A 42 -19.95 -10.48 -4.65
CA GLY A 42 -20.16 -9.73 -5.88
C GLY A 42 -18.93 -8.96 -6.40
N SER A 43 -17.77 -9.05 -5.76
CA SER A 43 -16.56 -8.34 -6.22
C SER A 43 -15.25 -8.97 -5.74
N THR A 44 -14.13 -8.32 -6.05
CA THR A 44 -12.83 -8.68 -5.45
C THR A 44 -12.82 -8.25 -3.97
N PRO A 45 -12.51 -9.15 -3.01
CA PRO A 45 -12.47 -8.80 -1.60
C PRO A 45 -11.31 -7.85 -1.28
N TYR A 46 -11.48 -7.00 -0.27
CA TYR A 46 -10.41 -6.12 0.19
C TYR A 46 -9.17 -6.87 0.66
N SER A 47 -9.31 -8.14 1.10
CA SER A 47 -8.19 -8.99 1.49
C SER A 47 -7.19 -9.22 0.34
N SER A 48 -7.67 -9.31 -0.91
CA SER A 48 -6.80 -9.49 -2.08
C SER A 48 -5.97 -8.24 -2.36
N PHE A 49 -6.60 -7.06 -2.34
CA PHE A 49 -5.87 -5.80 -2.45
C PHE A 49 -4.94 -5.57 -1.26
N LEU A 50 -5.32 -6.02 -0.07
CA LEU A 50 -4.47 -5.95 1.12
C LEU A 50 -3.24 -6.86 0.97
N GLN A 51 -3.40 -8.08 0.45
CA GLN A 51 -2.28 -8.99 0.18
C GLN A 51 -1.23 -8.35 -0.74
N GLU A 52 -1.69 -7.65 -1.79
CA GLU A 52 -0.80 -6.90 -2.68
C GLU A 52 -0.05 -5.78 -1.95
N LYS A 53 -0.74 -5.05 -1.05
CA LYS A 53 -0.17 -3.92 -0.31
C LYS A 53 0.83 -4.34 0.76
N VAL A 54 0.57 -5.42 1.49
CA VAL A 54 1.51 -5.95 2.49
C VAL A 54 2.71 -6.63 1.84
N GLY A 55 2.56 -7.13 0.60
CA GLY A 55 3.60 -7.81 -0.15
C GLY A 55 4.12 -9.04 0.59
N GLY A 56 5.43 -9.31 0.49
CA GLY A 56 6.07 -10.45 1.16
C GLY A 56 6.21 -10.32 2.69
N LYS A 57 5.69 -9.26 3.31
CA LYS A 57 5.79 -9.04 4.76
C LYS A 57 4.77 -9.85 5.55
N ALA A 58 3.63 -10.18 4.94
CA ALA A 58 2.57 -10.93 5.58
C ALA A 58 1.74 -11.74 4.57
N THR A 59 1.18 -12.85 5.04
CA THR A 59 0.12 -13.60 4.34
C THR A 59 -1.24 -13.13 4.84
N VAL A 60 -2.12 -12.74 3.92
CA VAL A 60 -3.48 -12.29 4.23
C VAL A 60 -4.46 -13.43 3.98
N VAL A 61 -5.14 -13.86 5.04
CA VAL A 61 -6.13 -14.94 5.01
C VAL A 61 -7.54 -14.35 5.10
N ASN A 62 -8.43 -14.73 4.18
CA ASN A 62 -9.82 -14.31 4.20
C ASN A 62 -10.71 -15.31 4.95
N ARG A 63 -11.32 -14.83 6.04
CA ARG A 63 -12.28 -15.58 6.88
C ARG A 63 -13.64 -14.88 6.94
N GLY A 64 -14.00 -14.18 5.87
CA GLY A 64 -15.33 -13.63 5.63
C GLY A 64 -16.39 -14.71 5.49
N LYS A 65 -17.55 -14.51 6.11
CA LYS A 65 -18.68 -15.44 6.06
C LYS A 65 -19.98 -14.69 5.73
N PRO A 66 -20.51 -14.82 4.50
CA PRO A 66 -21.71 -14.11 4.10
C PRO A 66 -22.90 -14.30 5.07
N GLY A 67 -23.59 -13.21 5.38
CA GLY A 67 -24.76 -13.18 6.26
C GLY A 67 -24.45 -13.30 7.76
N GLU A 68 -23.18 -13.35 8.17
CA GLU A 68 -22.85 -13.48 9.59
C GLU A 68 -23.18 -12.21 10.40
N GLN A 69 -23.82 -12.42 11.55
CA GLN A 69 -24.05 -11.40 12.58
C GLN A 69 -23.02 -11.58 13.70
N THR A 70 -22.72 -10.50 14.42
CA THR A 70 -21.68 -10.46 15.48
C THR A 70 -21.83 -11.54 16.54
N GLY A 71 -23.05 -11.98 16.85
CA GLY A 71 -23.28 -13.07 17.80
C GLY A 71 -22.76 -14.43 17.31
N ASN A 72 -22.76 -14.66 15.99
CA ASN A 72 -22.17 -15.84 15.37
C ASN A 72 -20.66 -15.66 15.17
N GLY A 73 -20.18 -14.48 14.78
CA GLY A 73 -18.76 -14.15 14.72
C GLY A 73 -18.05 -14.37 16.06
N ALA A 74 -18.64 -13.91 17.16
CA ALA A 74 -18.14 -14.12 18.52
C ALA A 74 -18.02 -15.61 18.92
N LYS A 75 -18.86 -16.48 18.36
CA LYS A 75 -18.75 -17.95 18.54
C LYS A 75 -17.67 -18.54 17.64
N ARG A 76 -17.58 -18.10 16.39
CA ARG A 76 -16.68 -18.63 15.36
C ARG A 76 -15.22 -18.21 15.53
N ILE A 77 -14.96 -17.02 16.08
CA ILE A 77 -13.61 -16.44 16.08
C ILE A 77 -12.56 -17.33 16.75
N SER A 78 -12.91 -18.08 17.80
CA SER A 78 -11.99 -18.98 18.48
C SER A 78 -11.45 -20.10 17.58
N SER A 79 -12.28 -20.66 16.69
CA SER A 79 -11.81 -21.70 15.76
C SER A 79 -10.93 -21.12 14.66
N VAL A 80 -11.21 -19.89 14.21
CA VAL A 80 -10.35 -19.16 13.26
C VAL A 80 -8.98 -18.87 13.88
N LEU A 81 -8.96 -18.33 15.11
CA LEU A 81 -7.71 -18.03 15.83
C LEU A 81 -6.86 -19.30 16.04
N ALA A 82 -7.48 -20.43 16.36
CA ALA A 82 -6.78 -21.70 16.53
C ALA A 82 -6.22 -22.26 15.21
N ALA A 83 -6.96 -22.10 14.10
CA ALA A 83 -6.59 -22.61 12.80
C ALA A 83 -5.47 -21.79 12.14
N ASP A 84 -5.62 -20.45 12.13
CA ASP A 84 -4.74 -19.56 11.36
C ASP A 84 -3.61 -18.96 12.21
N LYS A 85 -3.74 -18.96 13.54
CA LYS A 85 -2.76 -18.38 14.49
C LYS A 85 -2.25 -17.00 14.04
N PRO A 86 -3.13 -16.03 13.79
CA PRO A 86 -2.74 -14.76 13.20
C PRO A 86 -1.91 -13.89 14.16
N THR A 87 -0.96 -13.14 13.60
CA THR A 87 -0.35 -11.99 14.28
C THR A 87 -1.36 -10.85 14.41
N TYR A 88 -2.12 -10.59 13.34
CA TYR A 88 -3.16 -9.54 13.28
C TYR A 88 -4.50 -10.12 12.84
N ILE A 89 -5.58 -9.70 13.48
CA ILE A 89 -6.95 -10.03 13.05
C ILE A 89 -7.76 -8.76 12.83
N LEU A 90 -8.21 -8.59 11.59
CA LEU A 90 -8.95 -7.43 11.11
C LEU A 90 -10.45 -7.74 11.18
N ILE A 91 -11.16 -7.17 12.14
CA ILE A 91 -12.56 -7.47 12.44
C ILE A 91 -13.46 -6.40 11.82
N MET A 92 -14.29 -6.78 10.85
CA MET A 92 -15.34 -5.93 10.29
C MET A 92 -16.65 -6.71 10.25
N GLU A 93 -17.50 -6.48 11.25
CA GLU A 93 -18.76 -7.20 11.43
C GLU A 93 -19.81 -6.27 12.04
N GLY A 94 -21.09 -6.56 11.80
CA GLY A 94 -22.22 -5.74 12.26
C GLY A 94 -23.14 -5.24 11.15
N ALA A 95 -22.80 -5.47 9.87
CA ALA A 95 -23.68 -5.09 8.75
C ALA A 95 -25.00 -5.86 8.81
N ASN A 96 -24.93 -7.17 9.05
CA ASN A 96 -26.13 -8.00 9.17
C ASN A 96 -26.90 -7.68 10.45
N ASP A 97 -26.23 -7.40 11.56
CA ASP A 97 -26.88 -6.95 12.79
C ASP A 97 -27.73 -5.69 12.55
N ALA A 98 -27.25 -4.74 11.74
CA ALA A 98 -28.02 -3.57 11.34
C ALA A 98 -29.23 -3.94 10.46
N ILE A 99 -29.06 -4.87 9.52
CA ILE A 99 -30.16 -5.37 8.66
C ILE A 99 -31.25 -6.06 9.48
N TRP A 100 -30.85 -6.85 10.47
CA TRP A 100 -31.76 -7.66 11.30
C TRP A 100 -32.20 -6.95 12.59
N GLY A 101 -31.85 -5.67 12.77
CA GLY A 101 -32.31 -4.86 13.90
C GLY A 101 -31.75 -5.30 15.27
N VAL A 102 -30.59 -5.94 15.30
CA VAL A 102 -29.91 -6.30 16.56
C VAL A 102 -29.49 -5.01 17.27
N SER A 103 -29.62 -4.98 18.60
CA SER A 103 -29.31 -3.78 19.38
C SER A 103 -27.84 -3.39 19.32
N THR A 104 -27.56 -2.09 19.35
CA THR A 104 -26.19 -1.55 19.42
C THR A 104 -25.44 -2.04 20.66
N SER A 105 -26.15 -2.29 21.77
CA SER A 105 -25.58 -2.89 22.99
C SER A 105 -25.10 -4.32 22.77
N THR A 106 -25.85 -5.12 22.00
CA THR A 106 -25.49 -6.51 21.67
C THR A 106 -24.27 -6.54 20.77
N ILE A 107 -24.21 -5.71 19.73
CA ILE A 107 -23.03 -5.59 18.86
C ILE A 107 -21.81 -5.16 19.68
N LYS A 108 -21.97 -4.13 20.53
CA LYS A 108 -20.89 -3.65 21.40
C LYS A 108 -20.34 -4.79 22.26
N PHE A 109 -21.21 -5.59 22.85
CA PHE A 109 -20.81 -6.77 23.63
C PHE A 109 -20.09 -7.81 22.77
N ASN A 110 -20.66 -8.21 21.64
CA ASN A 110 -20.11 -9.26 20.78
C ASN A 110 -18.75 -8.89 20.17
N ILE A 111 -18.59 -7.64 19.70
CA ILE A 111 -17.30 -7.11 19.23
C ILE A 111 -16.29 -7.08 20.38
N GLY A 112 -16.71 -6.70 21.59
CA GLY A 112 -15.87 -6.80 22.78
C GLY A 112 -15.38 -8.22 23.06
N VAL A 113 -16.26 -9.22 22.95
CA VAL A 113 -15.91 -10.64 23.10
C VAL A 113 -14.89 -11.07 22.03
N MET A 114 -15.06 -10.63 20.78
CA MET A 114 -14.11 -10.94 19.72
C MET A 114 -12.73 -10.35 20.00
N ILE A 115 -12.66 -9.08 20.40
CA ILE A 115 -11.40 -8.41 20.78
C ILE A 115 -10.70 -9.17 21.93
N ASP A 116 -11.44 -9.52 22.97
CA ASP A 116 -10.90 -10.23 24.14
C ASP A 116 -10.33 -11.60 23.74
N LYS A 117 -11.07 -12.37 22.92
CA LYS A 117 -10.62 -13.68 22.42
C LYS A 117 -9.38 -13.57 21.53
N SER A 118 -9.32 -12.56 20.67
CA SER A 118 -8.15 -12.30 19.83
C SER A 118 -6.91 -12.04 20.68
N LYS A 119 -7.01 -11.14 21.66
CA LYS A 119 -5.91 -10.82 22.58
C LYS A 119 -5.48 -12.03 23.40
N ALA A 120 -6.44 -12.80 23.93
CA ALA A 120 -6.15 -14.01 24.69
C ALA A 120 -5.44 -15.09 23.85
N ALA A 121 -5.68 -15.12 22.54
CA ALA A 121 -4.98 -16.00 21.60
C ALA A 121 -3.62 -15.45 21.12
N GLY A 122 -3.19 -14.28 21.61
CA GLY A 122 -1.93 -13.63 21.21
C GLY A 122 -2.01 -12.82 19.91
N ALA A 123 -3.19 -12.70 19.31
CA ALA A 123 -3.40 -11.89 18.11
C ALA A 123 -3.68 -10.42 18.46
N ILE A 124 -3.27 -9.50 17.59
CA ILE A 124 -3.55 -8.07 17.71
C ILE A 124 -4.85 -7.75 16.94
N PRO A 125 -5.96 -7.42 17.63
CA PRO A 125 -7.20 -7.08 16.96
C PRO A 125 -7.16 -5.63 16.44
N ILE A 126 -7.58 -5.47 15.18
CA ILE A 126 -7.87 -4.18 14.54
C ILE A 126 -9.33 -4.22 14.13
N VAL A 127 -10.14 -3.31 14.64
CA VAL A 127 -11.59 -3.27 14.42
C VAL A 127 -11.90 -2.23 13.37
N ALA A 128 -12.88 -2.49 12.50
CA ALA A 128 -13.38 -1.50 11.55
C ALA A 128 -14.85 -1.18 11.79
N THR A 129 -15.23 0.07 11.52
CA THR A 129 -16.63 0.46 11.36
C THR A 129 -17.27 -0.28 10.18
N VAL A 130 -18.58 -0.48 10.20
CA VAL A 130 -19.33 -1.07 9.09
C VAL A 130 -19.52 -0.05 7.97
N THR A 131 -19.42 -0.46 6.70
CA THR A 131 -19.64 0.41 5.53
C THR A 131 -21.11 0.84 5.38
N PRO A 132 -21.41 1.87 4.55
CA PRO A 132 -22.79 2.29 4.30
C PRO A 132 -23.67 1.16 3.73
N ASN A 133 -24.97 1.26 3.95
CA ASN A 133 -25.97 0.39 3.34
C ASN A 133 -27.12 1.25 2.82
N SER A 134 -27.03 1.64 1.56
CA SER A 134 -28.08 2.39 0.85
C SER A 134 -29.14 1.47 0.26
N ARG A 135 -28.84 0.17 0.07
CA ARG A 135 -29.80 -0.82 -0.44
C ARG A 135 -31.00 -0.97 0.48
N ASP A 136 -30.73 -1.03 1.78
CA ASP A 136 -31.74 -1.23 2.82
C ASP A 136 -32.08 0.08 3.56
N SER A 137 -31.62 1.24 3.06
CA SER A 137 -31.81 2.57 3.69
C SER A 137 -31.25 2.71 5.12
N LEU A 138 -30.18 1.96 5.44
CA LEU A 138 -29.60 1.87 6.79
C LEU A 138 -28.36 2.76 6.99
N THR A 139 -27.87 3.47 5.98
CA THR A 139 -26.66 4.32 6.09
C THR A 139 -26.70 5.28 7.28
N VAL A 140 -27.86 5.86 7.61
CA VAL A 140 -28.01 6.81 8.72
C VAL A 140 -27.94 6.10 10.09
N SER A 141 -28.62 4.96 10.25
CA SER A 141 -28.58 4.20 11.51
C SER A 141 -27.20 3.58 11.74
N ILE A 142 -26.52 3.15 10.68
CA ILE A 142 -25.13 2.69 10.72
C ILE A 142 -24.22 3.82 11.19
N ARG A 143 -24.32 5.01 10.59
CA ARG A 143 -23.51 6.19 10.95
C ARG A 143 -23.72 6.63 12.40
N ASN A 144 -24.97 6.73 12.84
CA ASN A 144 -25.31 7.41 14.09
C ASN A 144 -25.49 6.46 15.28
N GLY A 145 -25.67 5.16 15.05
CA GLY A 145 -25.90 4.17 16.10
C GLY A 145 -24.83 3.09 16.14
N TYR A 146 -24.71 2.32 15.06
CA TYR A 146 -23.87 1.12 15.04
C TYR A 146 -22.36 1.43 15.06
N ASN A 147 -21.89 2.32 14.19
CA ASN A 147 -20.47 2.67 14.12
C ASN A 147 -19.95 3.36 15.40
N PRO A 148 -20.70 4.27 16.05
CA PRO A 148 -20.32 4.78 17.37
C PRO A 148 -20.22 3.69 18.43
N ALA A 149 -21.11 2.69 18.45
CA ALA A 149 -21.04 1.58 19.39
C ALA A 149 -19.80 0.70 19.17
N ILE A 150 -19.46 0.39 17.91
CA ILE A 150 -18.24 -0.33 17.53
C ILE A 150 -16.99 0.46 17.94
N SER A 151 -16.95 1.75 17.62
CA SER A 151 -15.84 2.65 17.96
C SER A 151 -15.61 2.73 19.47
N ALA A 152 -16.71 2.83 20.23
CA ALA A 152 -16.66 2.91 21.69
C ALA A 152 -16.08 1.63 22.33
N VAL A 153 -16.43 0.44 21.83
CA VAL A 153 -15.83 -0.80 22.38
C VAL A 153 -14.39 -1.00 21.94
N ALA A 154 -14.02 -0.65 20.70
CA ALA A 154 -12.63 -0.69 20.26
C ALA A 154 -11.75 0.18 21.17
N ALA A 155 -12.17 1.42 21.44
CA ALA A 155 -11.48 2.32 22.36
C ALA A 155 -11.43 1.76 23.79
N ALA A 156 -12.56 1.32 24.34
CA ALA A 156 -12.63 0.79 25.71
C ALA A 156 -11.76 -0.46 25.93
N LYS A 157 -11.56 -1.26 24.87
CA LYS A 157 -10.73 -2.47 24.90
C LYS A 157 -9.29 -2.22 24.44
N GLY A 158 -8.93 -1.00 24.03
CA GLY A 158 -7.60 -0.69 23.50
C GLY A 158 -7.26 -1.50 22.25
N ALA A 159 -8.19 -1.58 21.30
CA ALA A 159 -7.97 -2.11 19.96
C ALA A 159 -7.90 -0.94 18.96
N ALA A 160 -7.05 -1.05 17.94
CA ALA A 160 -6.99 -0.05 16.89
C ALA A 160 -8.32 -0.01 16.11
N LEU A 161 -8.72 1.17 15.68
CA LEU A 161 -9.95 1.40 14.91
C LEU A 161 -9.64 1.88 13.50
N VAL A 162 -10.28 1.26 12.51
CA VAL A 162 -10.28 1.66 11.10
C VAL A 162 -11.65 2.27 10.75
N ASP A 163 -11.66 3.50 10.25
CA ASP A 163 -12.88 4.17 9.78
C ASP A 163 -13.18 3.79 8.31
N ALA A 164 -13.60 2.54 8.13
CA ALA A 164 -14.04 2.02 6.83
C ALA A 164 -15.30 2.74 6.29
N PHE A 165 -16.18 3.24 7.17
CA PHE A 165 -17.39 3.95 6.76
C PHE A 165 -17.03 5.32 6.16
N GLY A 166 -16.30 6.14 6.91
CA GLY A 166 -15.88 7.47 6.48
C GLY A 166 -15.05 7.43 5.21
N ALA A 167 -14.24 6.38 5.03
CA ALA A 167 -13.41 6.21 3.83
C ALA A 167 -14.21 6.07 2.53
N VAL A 168 -15.46 5.61 2.57
CA VAL A 168 -16.26 5.30 1.36
C VAL A 168 -17.59 6.04 1.27
N VAL A 169 -18.09 6.63 2.37
CA VAL A 169 -19.46 7.15 2.45
C VAL A 169 -19.77 8.25 1.43
N ASP A 170 -18.85 9.17 1.19
CA ASP A 170 -19.08 10.31 0.29
C ASP A 170 -19.26 9.91 -1.19
N LYS A 171 -18.75 8.73 -1.55
CA LYS A 171 -18.80 8.20 -2.92
C LYS A 171 -19.50 6.86 -3.01
N TRP A 172 -20.27 6.50 -1.97
CA TRP A 172 -20.80 5.14 -1.81
C TRP A 172 -21.55 4.65 -3.04
N ALA A 173 -22.37 5.51 -3.66
CA ALA A 173 -23.11 5.19 -4.88
C ALA A 173 -22.25 4.66 -6.05
N THR A 174 -20.96 5.02 -6.09
CA THR A 174 -20.00 4.56 -7.11
C THR A 174 -18.99 3.53 -6.60
N LEU A 175 -18.94 3.31 -5.28
CA LEU A 175 -18.01 2.39 -4.62
C LEU A 175 -18.68 1.07 -4.18
N THR A 176 -19.96 0.92 -4.47
CA THR A 176 -20.76 -0.28 -4.18
C THR A 176 -21.17 -1.01 -5.46
N TYR A 177 -21.42 -2.31 -5.34
CA TYR A 177 -21.98 -3.16 -6.39
C TYR A 177 -23.51 -3.16 -6.35
N ASP A 178 -24.12 -3.22 -5.16
CA ASP A 178 -25.57 -3.40 -4.97
C ASP A 178 -26.19 -2.45 -3.93
N GLY A 179 -25.42 -1.47 -3.43
CA GLY A 179 -25.82 -0.58 -2.34
C GLY A 179 -25.44 -1.07 -0.94
N LEU A 180 -24.91 -2.30 -0.80
CA LEU A 180 -24.41 -2.88 0.45
C LEU A 180 -22.94 -3.35 0.31
N HIS A 181 -22.62 -4.10 -0.74
CA HIS A 181 -21.32 -4.71 -0.94
C HIS A 181 -20.39 -3.75 -1.69
N PRO A 182 -19.16 -3.50 -1.23
CA PRO A 182 -18.18 -2.74 -1.99
C PRO A 182 -17.88 -3.41 -3.34
N ASN A 183 -17.72 -2.59 -4.38
CA ASN A 183 -17.12 -3.05 -5.63
C ASN A 183 -15.58 -3.03 -5.51
N ALA A 184 -14.86 -3.41 -6.56
CA ALA A 184 -13.40 -3.47 -6.55
C ALA A 184 -12.72 -2.14 -6.14
N ALA A 185 -13.28 -0.99 -6.53
CA ALA A 185 -12.75 0.31 -6.13
C ALA A 185 -12.99 0.58 -4.64
N GLY A 186 -14.19 0.27 -4.13
CA GLY A 186 -14.50 0.35 -2.70
C GLY A 186 -13.61 -0.58 -1.87
N SER A 187 -13.48 -1.86 -2.27
CA SER A 187 -12.61 -2.84 -1.62
C SER A 187 -11.14 -2.41 -1.60
N SER A 188 -10.64 -1.76 -2.66
CA SER A 188 -9.27 -1.24 -2.70
C SER A 188 -9.05 -0.12 -1.67
N ILE A 189 -10.03 0.78 -1.51
CA ILE A 189 -10.00 1.84 -0.48
C ILE A 189 -10.03 1.23 0.93
N LEU A 190 -10.88 0.22 1.17
CA LEU A 190 -10.90 -0.48 2.45
C LEU A 190 -9.55 -1.13 2.77
N ALA A 191 -8.92 -1.76 1.77
CA ALA A 191 -7.60 -2.34 1.91
C ALA A 191 -6.52 -1.29 2.25
N ASP A 192 -6.61 -0.08 1.70
CA ASP A 192 -5.71 1.02 2.08
C ASP A 192 -5.87 1.41 3.56
N GLN A 193 -7.10 1.48 4.06
CA GLN A 193 -7.37 1.80 5.45
C GLN A 193 -6.83 0.73 6.41
N PHE A 194 -7.06 -0.55 6.11
CA PHE A 194 -6.49 -1.64 6.90
C PHE A 194 -4.97 -1.70 6.83
N ASN A 195 -4.38 -1.49 5.65
CA ASN A 195 -2.93 -1.47 5.49
C ASN A 195 -2.30 -0.35 6.33
N ALA A 196 -2.92 0.83 6.39
CA ALA A 196 -2.44 1.95 7.20
C ALA A 196 -2.45 1.67 8.71
N ALA A 197 -3.28 0.73 9.18
CA ALA A 197 -3.33 0.30 10.58
C ALA A 197 -2.33 -0.83 10.90
N LEU A 198 -1.70 -1.45 9.90
CA LEU A 198 -0.70 -2.49 10.08
C LEU A 198 0.71 -1.89 10.17
N PRO A 199 1.65 -2.53 10.90
CA PRO A 199 3.03 -2.03 11.02
C PRO A 199 3.83 -2.16 9.71
N TYR A 200 3.27 -2.86 8.71
CA TYR A 200 3.89 -2.99 7.39
C TYR A 200 3.74 -1.73 6.55
N ALA A 201 2.79 -0.86 6.90
CA ALA A 201 2.77 0.50 6.40
C ALA A 201 4.11 1.11 6.79
N SER A 202 4.99 1.29 5.79
CA SER A 202 6.33 1.79 5.98
C SER A 202 6.34 2.95 6.98
N SER A 203 7.28 2.91 7.93
CA SER A 203 7.67 4.01 8.80
C SER A 203 8.15 5.19 7.94
N GLY A 204 7.18 5.86 7.34
CA GLY A 204 7.36 6.73 6.20
C GLY A 204 6.03 7.20 5.66
N GLY A 205 5.27 7.93 6.50
CA GLY A 205 4.30 8.95 6.08
C GLY A 205 3.08 8.47 5.29
N GLY A 206 1.90 8.74 5.85
CA GLY A 206 0.61 8.46 5.22
C GLY A 206 0.46 9.01 3.78
N GLY A 207 -0.38 8.32 3.03
CA GLY A 207 -0.83 8.74 1.70
C GLY A 207 -0.50 7.69 0.66
N GLY A 208 -1.43 6.76 0.43
CA GLY A 208 -1.45 6.04 -0.84
C GLY A 208 -1.47 7.07 -1.98
N GLY A 209 -0.41 7.13 -2.77
CA GLY A 209 -0.49 7.76 -4.08
C GLY A 209 -0.10 6.76 -5.14
N GLY A 210 -1.02 6.60 -6.08
CA GLY A 210 -0.68 6.02 -7.35
C GLY A 210 0.34 6.88 -8.09
N CYS A 211 0.94 6.33 -9.13
CA CYS A 211 1.51 7.15 -10.20
C CYS A 211 0.34 7.79 -10.97
N PHE A 212 -0.26 8.86 -10.44
CA PHE A 212 -1.48 9.49 -10.95
C PHE A 212 -1.46 9.69 -12.48
N ILE A 213 -0.37 10.24 -13.03
CA ILE A 213 -0.20 10.45 -14.48
C ILE A 213 -0.14 9.12 -15.25
N ALA A 214 0.61 8.14 -14.74
CA ALA A 214 0.71 6.84 -15.40
C ALA A 214 -0.61 6.06 -15.33
N THR A 215 -1.32 6.13 -14.20
CA THR A 215 -2.66 5.56 -14.04
C THR A 215 -3.67 6.22 -14.98
N ALA A 216 -3.63 7.55 -15.12
CA ALA A 216 -4.47 8.27 -16.08
C ALA A 216 -4.17 7.86 -17.53
N ALA A 217 -2.90 7.67 -17.89
CA ALA A 217 -2.52 7.26 -19.24
C ALA A 217 -2.90 5.80 -19.54
N PHE A 218 -2.53 4.86 -18.67
CA PHE A 218 -2.72 3.42 -18.87
C PHE A 218 -4.08 2.88 -18.41
N GLY A 219 -4.90 3.71 -17.77
CA GLY A 219 -6.29 3.40 -17.41
C GLY A 219 -6.47 2.53 -16.17
N SER A 220 -5.39 1.99 -15.61
CA SER A 220 -5.44 1.24 -14.37
C SER A 220 -4.20 1.49 -13.53
N GLY A 221 -4.39 1.60 -12.21
CA GLY A 221 -3.31 1.62 -11.23
C GLY A 221 -2.57 0.28 -11.13
N LEU A 222 -3.15 -0.78 -11.69
CA LEU A 222 -2.65 -2.15 -11.72
C LEU A 222 -2.09 -2.55 -13.09
N ALA A 223 -2.07 -1.64 -14.06
CA ALA A 223 -1.38 -1.93 -15.31
C ALA A 223 0.11 -2.23 -15.03
N GLU A 224 0.65 -3.28 -15.65
CA GLU A 224 2.04 -3.75 -15.46
C GLU A 224 3.06 -2.59 -15.50
N LYS A 225 2.92 -1.70 -16.48
CA LYS A 225 3.77 -0.52 -16.64
C LYS A 225 3.68 0.47 -15.48
N VAL A 226 2.51 0.59 -14.85
CA VAL A 226 2.27 1.46 -13.69
C VAL A 226 2.86 0.83 -12.43
N ILE A 227 2.74 -0.49 -12.28
CA ILE A 227 3.37 -1.25 -11.18
C ILE A 227 4.89 -1.10 -11.27
N LEU A 228 5.45 -1.26 -12.46
CA LEU A 228 6.89 -1.11 -12.70
C LEU A 228 7.43 0.28 -12.29
N LEU A 229 6.69 1.36 -12.59
CA LEU A 229 7.06 2.71 -12.15
C LEU A 229 6.91 2.90 -10.63
N LYS A 230 5.92 2.26 -10.00
CA LYS A 230 5.76 2.26 -8.53
C LYS A 230 6.91 1.53 -7.85
N ASP A 231 7.29 0.36 -8.35
CA ASP A 231 8.43 -0.40 -7.82
C ASP A 231 9.74 0.37 -7.95
N PHE A 232 9.95 1.06 -9.08
CA PHE A 232 11.10 1.92 -9.26
C PHE A 232 11.10 3.09 -8.25
N ARG A 233 9.95 3.75 -8.06
CA ARG A 233 9.79 4.81 -7.05
C ARG A 233 10.15 4.29 -5.65
N ASP A 234 9.62 3.12 -5.27
CA ASP A 234 9.75 2.61 -3.91
C ASP A 234 11.17 2.11 -3.62
N ARG A 235 11.81 1.45 -4.58
CA ARG A 235 13.15 0.88 -4.41
C ARG A 235 14.30 1.85 -4.68
N PHE A 236 14.10 2.89 -5.50
CA PHE A 236 15.18 3.79 -5.92
C PHE A 236 14.93 5.27 -5.57
N LEU A 237 13.69 5.76 -5.59
CA LEU A 237 13.43 7.18 -5.31
C LEU A 237 13.19 7.45 -3.82
N LEU A 238 12.42 6.59 -3.15
CA LEU A 238 12.09 6.77 -1.73
C LEU A 238 13.23 6.41 -0.76
N THR A 239 14.31 5.81 -1.26
CA THR A 239 15.46 5.39 -0.45
C THR A 239 16.46 6.52 -0.17
N ASN A 240 16.24 7.73 -0.71
CA ASN A 240 17.13 8.89 -0.53
C ASN A 240 16.37 10.22 -0.50
N SER A 241 17.00 11.26 0.07
CA SER A 241 16.38 12.57 0.28
C SER A 241 16.00 13.31 -1.01
N PRO A 242 16.85 13.33 -2.07
CA PRO A 242 16.48 13.95 -3.34
C PRO A 242 15.28 13.26 -4.01
N GLY A 243 15.30 11.92 -4.07
CA GLY A 243 14.24 11.14 -4.69
C GLY A 243 12.92 11.26 -3.93
N SER A 244 12.94 11.21 -2.60
CA SER A 244 11.73 11.40 -1.79
C SER A 244 11.15 12.81 -1.92
N SER A 245 11.99 13.85 -2.06
CA SER A 245 11.54 15.23 -2.32
C SER A 245 10.88 15.36 -3.69
N PHE A 246 11.45 14.74 -4.73
CA PHE A 246 10.82 14.66 -6.06
C PHE A 246 9.46 13.96 -6.01
N VAL A 247 9.35 12.84 -5.30
CA VAL A 247 8.09 12.12 -5.14
C VAL A 247 7.04 13.00 -4.44
N LYS A 248 7.40 13.72 -3.36
CA LYS A 248 6.49 14.66 -2.69
C LYS A 248 5.99 15.75 -3.63
N PHE A 249 6.88 16.34 -4.42
CA PHE A 249 6.51 17.31 -5.45
C PHE A 249 5.53 16.72 -6.47
N TYR A 250 5.84 15.52 -7.00
CA TYR A 250 4.96 14.82 -7.92
C TYR A 250 3.56 14.61 -7.33
N TYR A 251 3.44 14.16 -6.08
CA TYR A 251 2.15 13.92 -5.43
C TYR A 251 1.36 15.21 -5.19
N ARG A 252 2.06 16.32 -4.94
CA ARG A 252 1.42 17.62 -4.71
C ARG A 252 0.75 18.18 -5.95
N TYR A 253 1.36 18.01 -7.13
CA TYR A 253 0.94 18.71 -8.36
C TYR A 253 0.37 17.80 -9.45
N SER A 254 0.68 16.50 -9.44
CA SER A 254 0.22 15.58 -10.48
C SER A 254 -1.28 15.21 -10.47
N PRO A 255 -2.03 15.21 -9.35
CA PRO A 255 -3.44 14.81 -9.35
C PRO A 255 -4.35 15.62 -10.31
N PRO A 256 -4.35 16.97 -10.32
CA PRO A 256 -5.20 17.73 -11.25
C PRO A 256 -4.79 17.51 -12.72
N VAL A 257 -3.48 17.38 -12.98
CA VAL A 257 -2.94 17.09 -14.32
C VAL A 257 -3.39 15.70 -14.79
N ALA A 258 -3.34 14.70 -13.92
CA ALA A 258 -3.81 13.35 -14.20
C ALA A 258 -5.33 13.31 -14.46
N GLY A 259 -6.11 14.09 -13.72
CA GLY A 259 -7.55 14.23 -13.95
C GLY A 259 -7.86 14.77 -15.35
N PHE A 260 -7.12 15.80 -15.80
CA PHE A 260 -7.26 16.35 -17.15
C PHE A 260 -6.84 15.35 -18.24
N ILE A 261 -5.72 14.64 -18.04
CA ILE A 261 -5.24 13.60 -18.97
C ILE A 261 -6.27 12.48 -19.12
N ALA A 262 -6.87 12.03 -18.00
CA ALA A 262 -7.79 10.89 -18.01
C ALA A 262 -9.04 11.11 -18.89
N GLN A 263 -9.44 12.37 -19.09
CA GLN A 263 -10.61 12.77 -19.88
C GLN A 263 -10.35 12.87 -21.40
N HIS A 264 -9.10 12.76 -21.85
CA HIS A 264 -8.72 13.00 -23.25
C HIS A 264 -7.89 11.85 -23.83
N ASP A 265 -8.47 11.04 -24.73
CA ASP A 265 -7.79 9.87 -25.30
C ASP A 265 -6.52 10.18 -26.09
N SER A 266 -6.52 11.29 -26.84
CA SER A 266 -5.33 11.77 -27.57
C SER A 266 -4.20 12.12 -26.60
N LEU A 267 -4.51 12.80 -25.49
CA LEU A 267 -3.53 13.16 -24.48
C LEU A 267 -2.99 11.94 -23.73
N ARG A 268 -3.84 10.93 -23.48
CA ARG A 268 -3.41 9.64 -22.91
C ARG A 268 -2.41 8.95 -23.83
N ALA A 269 -2.65 8.93 -25.14
CA ALA A 269 -1.73 8.34 -26.10
C ALA A 269 -0.36 9.04 -26.09
N VAL A 270 -0.36 10.38 -26.08
CA VAL A 270 0.87 11.19 -25.97
C VAL A 270 1.62 10.88 -24.68
N VAL A 271 0.93 10.86 -23.54
CA VAL A 271 1.56 10.57 -22.24
C VAL A 271 2.12 9.15 -22.20
N ARG A 272 1.46 8.14 -22.80
CA ARG A 272 2.02 6.78 -22.91
C ARG A 272 3.35 6.80 -23.67
N ILE A 273 3.40 7.49 -24.81
CA ILE A 273 4.63 7.63 -25.63
C ILE A 273 5.74 8.26 -24.81
N LEU A 274 5.46 9.34 -24.10
CA LEU A 274 6.44 10.04 -23.26
C LEU A 274 6.92 9.19 -22.07
N LEU A 275 6.07 8.32 -21.52
CA LEU A 275 6.42 7.45 -20.39
C LEU A 275 7.25 6.23 -20.80
N TYR A 276 7.19 5.78 -22.06
CA TYR A 276 7.87 4.56 -22.50
C TYR A 276 9.39 4.53 -22.24
N PRO A 277 10.15 5.60 -22.52
CA PRO A 277 11.58 5.64 -22.19
C PRO A 277 11.84 5.49 -20.68
N PHE A 278 11.00 6.09 -19.84
CA PHE A 278 11.11 5.98 -18.37
C PHE A 278 10.72 4.58 -17.87
N ILE A 279 9.71 3.97 -18.47
CA ILE A 279 9.33 2.57 -18.18
C ILE A 279 10.46 1.63 -18.58
N ALA A 280 11.06 1.80 -19.75
CA ALA A 280 12.20 0.99 -20.19
C ALA A 280 13.40 1.17 -19.25
N PHE A 281 13.72 2.40 -18.85
CA PHE A 281 14.76 2.67 -17.87
C PHE A 281 14.47 2.01 -16.52
N ALA A 282 13.26 2.17 -15.99
CA ALA A 282 12.86 1.56 -14.74
C ALA A 282 12.89 0.02 -14.82
N TYR A 283 12.51 -0.57 -15.95
CA TYR A 283 12.58 -2.03 -16.18
C TYR A 283 14.02 -2.51 -16.05
N VAL A 284 14.94 -1.86 -16.76
CA VAL A 284 16.37 -2.19 -16.75
C VAL A 284 16.93 -2.04 -15.34
N MET A 285 16.61 -0.96 -14.63
CA MET A 285 17.06 -0.75 -13.25
C MET A 285 16.53 -1.81 -12.28
N LEU A 286 15.31 -2.29 -12.46
CA LEU A 286 14.71 -3.31 -11.60
C LEU A 286 15.25 -4.72 -11.88
N HIS A 287 15.52 -5.06 -13.14
CA HIS A 287 15.80 -6.44 -13.57
C HIS A 287 17.27 -6.75 -13.89
N THR A 288 18.18 -5.77 -13.81
CA THR A 288 19.62 -6.01 -14.06
C THR A 288 20.43 -6.00 -12.77
N GLY A 289 21.60 -6.68 -12.76
CA GLY A 289 22.52 -6.71 -11.62
C GLY A 289 23.34 -5.42 -11.44
N LEU A 290 23.97 -5.27 -10.27
CA LEU A 290 24.75 -4.07 -9.88
C LEU A 290 25.78 -3.60 -10.94
N PRO A 291 26.54 -4.47 -11.63
CA PRO A 291 27.52 -4.04 -12.62
C PRO A 291 26.89 -3.29 -13.81
N VAL A 292 25.75 -3.78 -14.31
CA VAL A 292 25.04 -3.18 -15.45
C VAL A 292 24.44 -1.83 -15.05
N ARG A 293 23.92 -1.71 -13.82
CA ARG A 293 23.39 -0.45 -13.28
C ARG A 293 24.46 0.63 -13.17
N LEU A 294 25.65 0.28 -12.69
CA LEU A 294 26.77 1.22 -12.56
C LEU A 294 27.24 1.74 -13.92
N VAL A 295 27.31 0.87 -14.94
CA VAL A 295 27.65 1.28 -16.31
C VAL A 295 26.61 2.24 -16.88
N LEU A 296 25.31 1.97 -16.69
CA LEU A 296 24.24 2.85 -17.19
C LEU A 296 24.27 4.22 -16.52
N VAL A 297 24.44 4.27 -15.20
CA VAL A 297 24.57 5.53 -14.46
C VAL A 297 25.82 6.29 -14.91
N ALA A 298 26.95 5.61 -15.08
CA ALA A 298 28.17 6.24 -15.59
C ALA A 298 27.98 6.83 -16.99
N CYS A 299 27.33 6.12 -17.91
CA CYS A 299 27.01 6.62 -19.25
C CYS A 299 26.12 7.88 -19.20
N VAL A 300 25.14 7.94 -18.30
CA VAL A 300 24.28 9.12 -18.12
C VAL A 300 25.06 10.29 -17.53
N VAL A 301 25.88 10.06 -16.50
CA VAL A 301 26.71 11.11 -15.89
C VAL A 301 27.71 11.67 -16.90
N LEU A 302 28.36 10.81 -17.69
CA LEU A 302 29.31 11.21 -18.71
C LEU A 302 28.64 12.00 -19.86
N SER A 303 27.43 11.63 -20.28
CA SER A 303 26.70 12.36 -21.33
C SER A 303 26.24 13.75 -20.87
N VAL A 304 25.79 13.87 -19.62
CA VAL A 304 25.45 15.16 -19.00
C VAL A 304 26.70 16.03 -18.85
N ALA A 305 27.79 15.48 -18.29
CA ALA A 305 29.05 16.19 -18.13
C ALA A 305 29.63 16.68 -19.47
N TRP A 306 29.52 15.87 -20.52
CA TRP A 306 29.92 16.24 -21.87
C TRP A 306 29.08 17.40 -22.42
N THR A 307 27.76 17.36 -22.24
CA THR A 307 26.84 18.40 -22.73
C THR A 307 27.03 19.73 -21.99
N VAL A 308 27.18 19.69 -20.67
CA VAL A 308 27.47 20.87 -19.83
C VAL A 308 28.86 21.41 -20.17
N GLY A 309 29.87 20.57 -20.30
CA GLY A 309 31.21 20.99 -20.72
C GLY A 309 31.21 21.68 -22.09
N ARG A 310 30.36 21.24 -23.03
CA ARG A 310 30.23 21.84 -24.36
C ARG A 310 29.60 23.23 -24.31
N THR A 311 28.57 23.41 -23.49
CA THR A 311 27.89 24.71 -23.32
C THR A 311 28.76 25.72 -22.57
N PHE A 312 29.49 25.30 -21.52
CA PHE A 312 30.47 26.13 -20.84
C PHE A 312 31.63 26.56 -21.76
N ARG A 313 32.18 25.65 -22.57
CA ARG A 313 33.24 26.01 -23.55
C ARG A 313 32.75 26.99 -24.61
N ALA A 314 31.50 26.86 -25.06
CA ALA A 314 30.91 27.79 -26.02
C ALA A 314 30.68 29.18 -25.41
N GLY A 315 30.19 29.25 -24.16
CA GLY A 315 30.01 30.50 -23.42
C GLY A 315 31.33 31.20 -23.09
N TRP A 316 32.37 30.44 -22.69
CA TRP A 316 33.70 30.99 -22.41
C TRP A 316 34.26 31.67 -23.66
N LYS A 317 34.31 30.98 -24.81
CA LYS A 317 34.79 31.54 -26.07
C LYS A 317 34.08 32.84 -26.47
N LYS A 318 32.77 32.94 -26.27
CA LYS A 318 32.00 34.14 -26.58
C LYS A 318 32.35 35.33 -25.67
N SER A 319 32.52 35.07 -24.37
CA SER A 319 32.91 36.09 -23.37
C SER A 319 34.36 36.56 -23.46
N THR A 320 35.25 35.76 -24.06
CA THR A 320 36.63 36.18 -24.35
C THR A 320 36.68 37.01 -25.61
N GLN A 321 35.88 36.69 -26.62
CA GLN A 321 35.79 37.46 -27.85
C GLN A 321 35.23 38.87 -27.60
N GLU A 322 34.11 39.00 -26.88
CA GLU A 322 33.53 40.31 -26.49
C GLU A 322 34.46 41.18 -25.63
N ARG A 323 35.46 40.60 -24.96
CA ARG A 323 36.43 41.32 -24.12
C ARG A 323 37.66 41.80 -24.90
N LEU A 324 37.86 41.26 -26.09
CA LEU A 324 38.96 41.63 -27.00
C LEU A 324 38.49 42.62 -28.08
N ASP A 325 37.16 42.79 -28.23
CA ASP A 325 36.52 43.68 -29.20
C ASP A 325 36.08 45.05 -28.59
N VAL A 326 36.51 45.36 -27.34
CA VAL A 326 36.35 46.67 -26.65
C VAL A 326 37.73 47.29 -26.44
#